data_AF-A0A8B3RPI1-F1
#
_entry.id   AF-A0A8B3RPI1-F1
#
_cell.length_a   1.000
_cell.length_b   1.000
_cell.length_c   1.000
_cell.angle_alpha   90.00
_cell.angle_beta   90.00
_cell.angle_gamma   90.00
#
_symmetry.space_group_name_H-M   'P 1'
#
loop_
_entity.id
_entity.type
_entity.pdbx_description
1 polymer ?
#
loop_
_entity_poly.entity_id
_entity_poly.type
_entity_poly.pdbx_seq_one_letter_code
_entity_poly.pdbx_strand_id
1 'polypeptide(L)'
;MSISFEKLRAALKTVGVPVTRDKAEKETGYPYIVYSNVSQGKKMASSKVHRRMPYYQISFYTTGTEKDLIALENALEEAGIPYTDFVGIQGDENDDTVTNFYTYVRCIEDGK
;
A
#
# COMPACT_ATOMS: atom_id res chain seq x y z
N MET A 1 -10.92 -1.32 15.48
CA MET A 1 -11.15 -0.70 14.17
C MET A 1 -10.81 -1.72 13.10
N SER A 2 -11.74 -2.04 12.20
CA SER A 2 -11.47 -2.91 11.06
C SER A 2 -11.05 -2.03 9.88
N ILE A 3 -9.83 -2.18 9.39
CA ILE A 3 -9.38 -1.48 8.17
C ILE A 3 -9.80 -2.33 6.98
N SER A 4 -10.84 -1.88 6.26
CA SER A 4 -11.29 -2.53 5.04
C SER A 4 -10.36 -2.19 3.87
N PHE A 5 -10.26 -3.08 2.90
CA PHE A 5 -9.51 -2.85 1.67
C PHE A 5 -9.95 -1.56 0.94
N GLU A 6 -11.25 -1.26 0.96
CA GLU A 6 -11.80 -0.05 0.35
C GLU A 6 -11.29 1.24 1.01
N LYS A 7 -11.13 1.24 2.33
CA LYS A 7 -10.56 2.39 3.07
C LYS A 7 -9.10 2.61 2.69
N LEU A 8 -8.32 1.53 2.59
CA LEU A 8 -6.94 1.61 2.12
C LEU A 8 -6.86 2.21 0.72
N ARG A 9 -7.66 1.69 -0.21
CA ARG A 9 -7.68 2.20 -1.58
C ARG A 9 -8.12 3.67 -1.65
N ALA A 10 -9.06 4.09 -0.81
CA ALA A 10 -9.48 5.48 -0.74
C ALA A 10 -8.36 6.38 -0.22
N ALA A 11 -7.67 5.99 0.86
CA ALA A 11 -6.54 6.72 1.42
C ALA A 11 -5.41 6.92 0.40
N LEU A 12 -5.03 5.84 -0.32
CA LEU A 12 -3.99 5.92 -1.35
C LEU A 12 -4.38 6.86 -2.50
N LYS A 13 -5.67 6.95 -2.85
CA LYS A 13 -6.15 7.87 -3.88
C LYS A 13 -6.13 9.33 -3.44
N THR A 14 -6.21 9.62 -2.14
CA THR A 14 -6.15 10.98 -1.60
C THR A 14 -4.80 11.64 -1.89
N VAL A 15 -3.73 10.86 -2.01
CA VAL A 15 -2.38 11.34 -2.35
C VAL A 15 -2.33 11.99 -3.75
N GLY A 16 -3.31 11.69 -4.62
CA GLY A 16 -3.42 12.31 -5.94
C GLY A 16 -2.51 11.71 -7.01
N VAL A 17 -1.87 10.58 -6.71
CA VAL A 17 -1.01 9.83 -7.65
C VAL A 17 -1.75 8.61 -8.23
N PRO A 18 -1.36 8.13 -9.42
CA PRO A 18 -1.92 6.90 -9.97
C PRO A 18 -1.67 5.71 -9.04
N VAL A 19 -2.75 5.05 -8.63
CA VAL A 19 -2.71 3.87 -7.77
C VAL A 19 -3.12 2.65 -8.58
N THR A 20 -2.19 1.73 -8.80
CA THR A 20 -2.43 0.46 -9.50
C THR A 20 -2.36 -0.73 -8.55
N ARG A 21 -2.99 -1.83 -8.97
CA ARG A 21 -2.98 -3.09 -8.24
C ARG A 21 -2.04 -4.07 -8.94
N ASP A 22 -1.17 -4.71 -8.17
CA ASP A 22 -0.23 -5.77 -8.57
C ASP A 22 0.88 -5.32 -9.56
N LYS A 23 0.55 -4.55 -10.60
CA LYS A 23 1.52 -4.06 -11.60
C LYS A 23 1.18 -2.65 -12.11
N ALA A 24 2.19 -1.79 -12.25
CA ALA A 24 2.08 -0.52 -12.95
C ALA A 24 2.04 -0.72 -14.47
N GLU A 25 1.40 0.18 -15.20
CA GLU A 25 1.45 0.17 -16.66
C GLU A 25 2.86 0.58 -17.10
N LYS A 26 3.34 0.03 -18.24
CA LYS A 26 4.72 0.26 -18.71
C LYS A 26 5.05 1.73 -19.01
N GLU A 27 4.04 2.59 -19.10
CA GLU A 27 4.16 4.01 -19.43
C GLU A 27 3.61 4.91 -18.29
N THR A 28 3.42 4.37 -17.08
CA THR A 28 3.04 5.22 -15.94
C THR A 28 4.22 6.10 -15.54
N GLY A 29 4.10 7.40 -15.75
CA GLY A 29 5.06 8.38 -15.26
C GLY A 29 5.13 8.38 -13.72
N TYR A 30 6.34 8.55 -13.17
CA TYR A 30 6.54 8.73 -11.74
C TYR A 30 5.97 10.09 -11.28
N PRO A 31 5.43 10.21 -10.05
CA PRO A 31 5.30 9.17 -9.02
C PRO A 31 4.02 8.32 -9.15
N TYR A 32 4.09 7.05 -8.74
CA TYR A 32 2.93 6.15 -8.70
C TYR A 32 2.97 5.19 -7.51
N ILE A 33 1.79 4.72 -7.08
CA ILE A 33 1.62 3.73 -6.01
C ILE A 33 1.19 2.40 -6.61
N VAL A 34 1.89 1.33 -6.25
CA VAL A 34 1.47 -0.04 -6.52
C VAL A 34 1.14 -0.71 -5.20
N TYR A 35 -0.04 -1.29 -5.07
CA TYR A 35 -0.33 -2.20 -3.96
C TYR A 35 -0.50 -3.63 -4.44
N SER A 36 0.16 -4.56 -3.77
CA SER A 36 0.19 -5.98 -4.10
C SER A 36 -0.24 -6.82 -2.91
N ASN A 37 -1.00 -7.89 -3.15
CA ASN A 37 -1.37 -8.80 -2.06
C ASN A 37 -0.20 -9.71 -1.73
N VAL A 38 0.29 -9.64 -0.50
CA VAL A 38 1.40 -10.48 -0.02
C VAL A 38 0.85 -11.79 0.55
N SER A 39 -0.21 -11.69 1.35
CA SER A 39 -0.85 -12.88 1.91
C SER A 39 -2.31 -12.61 2.27
N GLN A 40 -3.07 -13.68 2.42
CA GLN A 40 -4.45 -13.63 2.92
C GLN A 40 -4.55 -14.47 4.19
N GLY A 41 -4.27 -13.84 5.33
CA GLY A 41 -4.47 -14.47 6.62
C GLY A 41 -5.96 -14.75 6.87
N LYS A 42 -6.26 -15.83 7.59
CA LYS A 42 -7.62 -16.11 8.07
C LYS A 42 -7.58 -16.52 9.53
N LYS A 43 -8.49 -15.97 10.32
CA LYS A 43 -8.75 -16.44 11.69
C LYS A 43 -9.99 -17.32 11.65
N MET A 44 -9.80 -18.59 11.99
CA MET A 44 -10.86 -19.58 12.04
C MET A 44 -11.32 -19.79 13.48
N ALA A 45 -12.62 -19.93 13.68
CA ALA A 45 -13.23 -20.32 14.94
C ALA A 45 -14.38 -21.28 14.63
N SER A 46 -14.47 -22.39 15.36
CA SER A 46 -15.52 -23.42 15.17
C SER A 46 -15.73 -23.82 13.71
N SER A 47 -14.64 -24.14 13.00
CA SER A 47 -14.63 -24.52 11.57
C SER A 47 -15.18 -23.48 10.58
N LYS A 48 -15.50 -22.26 11.03
CA LYS A 48 -15.90 -21.13 10.19
C LYS A 48 -14.80 -20.08 10.14
N VAL A 49 -14.69 -19.39 9.00
CA VAL A 49 -13.81 -18.23 8.87
C VAL A 49 -14.47 -17.08 9.61
N HIS A 50 -13.88 -16.66 10.72
CA HIS A 50 -14.43 -15.59 11.54
C HIS A 50 -13.93 -14.22 11.06
N ARG A 51 -12.66 -14.14 10.66
CA ARG A 51 -12.08 -12.91 10.08
C ARG A 51 -11.05 -13.24 9.01
N ARG A 52 -10.99 -12.41 7.97
CA ARG A 52 -9.92 -12.37 6.99
C ARG A 52 -8.98 -11.23 7.32
N MET A 53 -7.69 -11.48 7.16
CA MET A 53 -6.63 -10.52 7.46
C MET A 53 -5.70 -10.43 6.26
N PRO A 54 -6.15 -9.82 5.14
CA PRO A 54 -5.28 -9.66 4.00
C PRO A 54 -4.15 -8.69 4.31
N TYR A 55 -2.94 -9.09 3.89
CA TYR A 55 -1.72 -8.33 4.05
C TYR A 55 -1.31 -7.79 2.69
N TYR A 56 -1.24 -6.47 2.58
CA TYR A 56 -0.89 -5.77 1.36
C TYR A 56 0.48 -5.12 1.54
N GLN A 57 1.30 -5.22 0.51
CA GLN A 57 2.49 -4.40 0.37
C GLN A 57 2.11 -3.20 -0.50
N ILE A 58 2.46 -2.02 -0.06
CA ILE A 58 2.25 -0.76 -0.78
C ILE A 58 3.64 -0.27 -1.14
N SER A 59 3.93 -0.20 -2.43
CA SER A 59 5.18 0.27 -3.00
C SER A 59 4.93 1.59 -3.69
N PHE A 60 5.59 2.65 -3.22
CA PHE A 60 5.52 3.98 -3.77
C PHE A 60 6.79 4.25 -4.56
N TYR A 61 6.65 4.37 -5.87
CA TYR A 61 7.75 4.63 -6.77
C TYR A 61 7.78 6.11 -7.10
N THR A 62 8.89 6.76 -6.79
CA THR A 62 9.10 8.18 -7.03
C THR A 62 10.53 8.45 -7.47
N THR A 63 10.71 9.41 -8.36
CA THR A 63 12.01 10.05 -8.66
C THR A 63 12.31 11.20 -7.71
N GLY A 64 11.33 11.56 -6.86
CA GLY A 64 11.41 12.63 -5.88
C GLY A 64 12.12 12.25 -4.59
N THR A 65 11.94 13.11 -3.58
CA THR A 65 12.57 12.99 -2.25
C THR A 65 11.57 12.48 -1.21
N GLU A 66 12.03 12.31 0.03
CA GLU A 66 11.23 11.87 1.19
C GLU A 66 9.96 12.73 1.44
N LYS A 67 9.84 13.92 0.84
CA LYS A 67 8.64 14.77 0.97
C LYS A 67 7.37 14.12 0.41
N ASP A 68 7.49 13.36 -0.67
CA ASP A 68 6.35 12.65 -1.26
C ASP A 68 5.87 11.51 -0.35
N LEU A 69 6.78 10.94 0.43
CA LEU A 69 6.46 9.93 1.45
C LEU A 69 5.57 10.53 2.55
N ILE A 70 5.87 11.76 2.99
CA ILE A 70 5.09 12.46 4.03
C ILE A 70 3.62 12.60 3.61
N ALA A 71 3.35 12.86 2.32
CA ALA A 71 1.97 12.95 1.84
C ALA A 71 1.23 11.61 1.92
N LEU A 72 1.93 10.51 1.64
CA LEU A 72 1.40 9.15 1.77
C LEU A 72 1.19 8.76 3.25
N GLU A 73 2.14 9.10 4.12
CA GLU A 73 2.04 8.88 5.56
C GLU A 73 0.81 9.59 6.14
N ASN A 74 0.69 10.91 5.89
CA ASN A 74 -0.47 11.67 6.34
C ASN A 74 -1.78 11.05 5.84
N ALA A 75 -1.85 10.65 4.56
CA ALA A 75 -3.06 10.03 4.02
C ALA A 75 -3.44 8.71 4.73
N LEU A 76 -2.45 7.92 5.15
CA LEU A 76 -2.67 6.68 5.93
C LEU A 76 -3.05 6.98 7.38
N GLU A 77 -2.39 7.95 8.01
CA GLU A 77 -2.66 8.39 9.38
C GLU A 77 -4.06 9.02 9.51
N GLU A 78 -4.44 9.92 8.61
CA GLU A 78 -5.77 10.53 8.55
C GLU A 78 -6.87 9.48 8.33
N ALA A 79 -6.57 8.42 7.56
CA ALA A 79 -7.48 7.30 7.36
C ALA A 79 -7.52 6.32 8.56
N GLY A 80 -6.66 6.52 9.57
CA GLY A 80 -6.52 5.65 10.74
C GLY A 80 -6.00 4.26 10.38
N ILE A 81 -5.13 4.16 9.36
CA ILE A 81 -4.60 2.92 8.84
C ILE A 81 -3.23 2.66 9.46
N PRO A 82 -3.06 1.58 10.24
CA PRO A 82 -1.76 1.20 10.76
C PRO A 82 -0.91 0.64 9.63
N TYR A 83 0.28 1.20 9.47
CA TYR A 83 1.32 0.77 8.54
C TYR A 83 2.60 0.42 9.31
N THR A 84 3.47 -0.39 8.70
CA THR A 84 4.83 -0.64 9.23
C THR A 84 5.78 0.46 8.78
N ASP A 85 6.99 0.51 9.33
CA ASP A 85 8.03 1.42 8.85
C ASP A 85 8.19 1.35 7.31
N PHE A 86 8.35 2.51 6.68
CA PHE A 86 8.64 2.60 5.26
C PHE A 86 10.10 2.24 5.01
N VAL A 87 10.33 1.40 4.00
CA VAL A 87 11.67 1.03 3.55
C VAL A 87 11.86 1.55 2.14
N GLY A 88 12.86 2.42 1.96
CA GLY A 88 13.27 2.92 0.66
C GLY A 88 14.35 2.05 0.04
N ILE A 89 14.09 1.49 -1.14
CA ILE A 89 15.09 0.85 -1.98
C ILE A 89 15.26 1.71 -3.23
N GLN A 90 16.48 2.17 -3.46
CA GLN A 90 16.84 2.85 -4.69
C GLN A 90 17.14 1.80 -5.77
N GLY A 91 16.46 1.93 -6.90
CA GLY A 91 16.69 1.14 -8.10
C GLY A 91 17.15 2.06 -9.22
N ASP A 92 18.14 1.59 -9.96
CA ASP A 92 18.54 2.22 -11.22
C ASP A 92 17.66 1.61 -12.31
N GLU A 93 16.55 2.27 -12.63
CA GLU A 93 15.72 1.92 -13.78
C GLU A 93 15.90 2.99 -14.85
N ASN A 94 16.56 2.62 -15.94
CA ASN A 94 16.57 3.38 -17.19
C ASN A 94 17.30 4.75 -17.10
N ASP A 95 18.50 4.77 -16.50
CA ASP A 95 19.38 5.96 -16.34
C ASP A 95 18.87 7.03 -15.34
N ASP A 96 17.70 6.80 -14.72
CA ASP A 96 17.12 7.65 -13.70
C ASP A 96 17.11 6.95 -12.33
N THR A 97 17.45 7.68 -11.26
CA THR A 97 17.44 7.13 -9.89
C THR A 97 16.01 7.10 -9.37
N VAL A 98 15.38 5.92 -9.40
CA VAL A 98 14.03 5.72 -8.87
C VAL A 98 14.11 5.17 -7.45
N THR A 99 13.41 5.80 -6.52
CA THR A 99 13.28 5.29 -5.15
C THR A 99 11.93 4.61 -4.97
N ASN A 100 11.97 3.33 -4.58
CA ASN A 100 10.80 2.56 -4.19
C ASN A 100 10.68 2.54 -2.67
N PHE A 101 9.74 3.32 -2.14
CA PHE A 101 9.37 3.27 -0.74
C PHE A 101 8.23 2.29 -0.53
N TYR A 102 8.50 1.17 0.13
CA TYR A 102 7.45 0.20 0.42
C TYR A 102 7.16 0.08 1.90
N THR A 103 5.88 -0.17 2.21
CA THR A 103 5.38 -0.50 3.54
C THR A 103 4.41 -1.66 3.45
N TYR A 104 4.07 -2.23 4.60
CA TYR A 104 3.05 -3.25 4.71
C TYR A 104 1.87 -2.78 5.53
N VAL A 105 0.68 -3.06 5.01
CA VAL A 105 -0.58 -2.76 5.67
C VAL A 105 -1.39 -4.04 5.85
N ARG A 106 -1.84 -4.27 7.08
CA ARG A 106 -2.76 -5.37 7.40
C ARG A 106 -4.18 -4.83 7.46
N CYS A 107 -4.99 -5.27 6.51
CA CYS A 107 -6.43 -5.04 6.52
C CYS A 107 -7.12 -6.14 7.33
N ILE A 108 -8.30 -5.84 7.87
CA ILE A 108 -9.15 -6.79 8.58
C ILE A 108 -10.55 -6.71 7.98
N GLU A 109 -11.00 -7.83 7.45
CA GLU A 109 -12.33 -7.98 6.88
C GLU A 109 -13.08 -9.05 7.67
N ASP A 110 -14.36 -8.84 7.92
CA ASP A 110 -15.18 -9.85 8.58
C ASP A 110 -15.33 -11.09 7.67
N GLY A 111 -15.25 -12.28 8.28
CA GLY A 111 -15.47 -13.53 7.59
C GLY A 111 -16.94 -13.68 7.28
N LYS A 112 -17.26 -13.84 5.99
CA LYS A 112 -18.63 -14.13 5.52
C LYS A 112 -19.02 -15.58 5.81
#